data_AF-A0A969IMP6-F1
#
_entry.id   AF-A0A969IMP6-F1
#
_cell.length_a   1.000
_cell.length_b   1.000
_cell.length_c   1.000
_cell.angle_alpha   90.00
_cell.angle_beta   90.00
_cell.angle_gamma   90.00
#
_symmetry.space_group_name_H-M   'P 1'
#
loop_
_entity.id
_entity.type
_entity.pdbx_description
1 polymer ?
#
loop_
_entity_poly.entity_id
_entity_poly.type
_entity_poly.pdbx_seq_one_letter_code
_entity_poly.pdbx_strand_id
1 'polypeptide(L)'
;MVDMALVSAAISAASSAVGLFDKIADQVERFITKQPEPSVPSQHRMTIEGEGNRIVAREHGREVWTITGVDLEKLPAAQLRHITVLEKSMEDHYAVWESVYPQLATMDGVIQKAKVEQQLGQVIKGMKKDLDGILGFIESCGMYLDDHYQHIRYLVSQYD
;
A
#
# COMPACT_ATOMS: atom_id res chain seq x y z
N MET A 1 -21.98 -13.56 -13.68
CA MET A 1 -20.66 -13.71 -14.31
C MET A 1 -19.93 -12.41 -14.08
N VAL A 2 -18.73 -12.46 -13.52
CA VAL A 2 -17.85 -11.29 -13.43
C VAL A 2 -17.41 -10.97 -14.86
N ASP A 3 -17.46 -9.71 -15.28
CA ASP A 3 -16.94 -9.32 -16.59
C ASP A 3 -15.43 -8.99 -16.51
N MET A 4 -14.76 -9.12 -17.64
CA MET A 4 -13.32 -8.88 -17.75
C MET A 4 -12.92 -7.43 -17.46
N ALA A 5 -13.83 -6.47 -17.61
CA ALA A 5 -13.55 -5.08 -17.30
C ALA A 5 -13.44 -4.87 -15.79
N LEU A 6 -14.33 -5.50 -15.01
CA LEU A 6 -14.28 -5.49 -13.54
C LEU A 6 -13.03 -6.18 -13.00
N VAL A 7 -12.61 -7.30 -13.60
CA VAL A 7 -11.34 -7.97 -13.27
C VAL A 7 -10.16 -7.04 -13.53
N SER A 8 -10.09 -6.44 -14.73
CA SER A 8 -9.01 -5.52 -15.09
C SER A 8 -8.96 -4.31 -14.16
N ALA A 9 -10.11 -3.77 -13.78
CA ALA A 9 -10.20 -2.66 -12.84
C ALA A 9 -9.68 -3.04 -11.45
N ALA A 10 -10.03 -4.24 -10.96
CA ALA A 10 -9.53 -4.72 -9.67
C ALA A 10 -8.02 -4.96 -9.67
N ILE A 11 -7.46 -5.50 -10.76
CA ILE A 11 -6.01 -5.67 -10.93
C ILE A 11 -5.31 -4.32 -10.91
N SER A 12 -5.81 -3.36 -11.70
CA SER A 12 -5.25 -2.01 -11.76
C SER A 12 -5.31 -1.34 -10.40
N ALA A 13 -6.45 -1.40 -9.72
CA ALA A 13 -6.62 -0.76 -8.42
C ALA A 13 -5.73 -1.38 -7.33
N ALA A 14 -5.63 -2.72 -7.27
CA ALA A 14 -4.75 -3.40 -6.31
C ALA A 14 -3.27 -3.04 -6.54
N SER A 15 -2.81 -3.11 -7.78
CA SER A 15 -1.41 -2.80 -8.12
C SER A 15 -1.08 -1.32 -7.96
N SER A 16 -1.97 -0.41 -8.37
CA SER A 16 -1.83 1.03 -8.15
C SER A 16 -1.70 1.37 -6.68
N ALA A 17 -2.58 0.84 -5.83
CA ALA A 17 -2.60 1.16 -4.41
C ALA A 17 -1.38 0.61 -3.66
N VAL A 18 -0.94 -0.60 -3.98
CA VAL A 18 0.32 -1.15 -3.44
C VAL A 18 1.51 -0.31 -3.90
N GLY A 19 1.56 0.05 -5.19
CA GLY A 19 2.62 0.89 -5.73
C GLY A 19 2.65 2.31 -5.13
N LEU A 20 1.50 2.89 -4.79
CA LEU A 20 1.43 4.16 -4.05
C LEU A 20 2.07 4.04 -2.67
N PHE A 21 1.79 2.95 -1.96
CA PHE A 21 2.37 2.71 -0.66
C PHE A 21 3.89 2.50 -0.74
N ASP A 22 4.37 1.71 -1.70
CA ASP A 22 5.80 1.47 -1.90
C ASP A 22 6.60 2.76 -2.15
N LYS A 23 6.02 3.72 -2.88
CA LYS A 23 6.66 5.03 -3.11
C LYS A 23 6.97 5.80 -1.83
N ILE A 24 6.19 5.58 -0.77
CA ILE A 24 6.32 6.32 0.50
C ILE A 24 6.74 5.44 1.67
N ALA A 25 6.91 4.12 1.49
CA ALA A 25 7.23 3.18 2.56
C ALA A 25 8.44 3.64 3.40
N ASP A 26 9.51 4.12 2.74
CA ASP A 26 10.68 4.66 3.43
C ASP A 26 10.38 5.94 4.21
N GLN A 27 9.52 6.82 3.68
CA GLN A 27 9.13 8.04 4.36
C GLN A 27 8.30 7.73 5.60
N VAL A 28 7.37 6.77 5.48
CA VAL A 28 6.54 6.28 6.58
C VAL A 28 7.40 5.65 7.67
N GLU A 29 8.35 4.79 7.30
CA GLU A 29 9.26 4.16 8.26
C GLU A 29 10.10 5.19 9.01
N ARG A 30 10.73 6.15 8.30
CA ARG A 30 11.48 7.24 8.94
C ARG A 30 10.59 8.11 9.81
N PHE A 31 9.36 8.37 9.38
CA PHE A 31 8.41 9.18 10.14
C PHE A 31 8.05 8.52 11.47
N ILE A 32 7.83 7.20 11.49
CA ILE A 32 7.47 6.43 12.68
C ILE A 32 8.67 6.22 13.58
N THR A 33 9.77 5.71 13.03
CA THR A 33 10.96 5.29 13.79
C THR A 33 11.86 6.47 14.19
N LYS A 34 11.69 7.62 13.53
CA LYS A 34 12.58 8.80 13.61
C LYS A 34 14.05 8.47 13.27
N GLN A 35 14.29 7.36 12.59
CA GLN A 35 15.60 6.97 12.08
C GLN A 35 15.83 7.53 10.67
N PRO A 36 17.08 7.80 10.28
CA PRO A 36 17.39 8.34 8.95
C PRO A 36 17.34 7.28 7.84
N GLU A 37 17.52 6.00 8.16
CA GLU A 37 17.56 4.90 7.20
C GLU A 37 16.47 3.86 7.51
N PRO A 38 15.82 3.29 6.49
CA PRO A 38 14.86 2.20 6.67
C PRO A 38 15.58 0.90 7.05
N SER A 39 14.92 0.02 7.80
CA SER A 39 15.53 -1.22 8.28
C SER A 39 15.71 -2.28 7.19
N VAL A 40 14.91 -2.23 6.12
CA VAL A 40 15.01 -3.14 4.97
C VAL A 40 15.35 -2.33 3.72
N PRO A 41 16.52 -2.54 3.07
CA PRO A 41 16.83 -1.86 1.81
C PRO A 41 15.82 -2.18 0.71
N SER A 42 15.46 -1.19 -0.11
CA SER A 42 14.43 -1.32 -1.16
C SER A 42 14.67 -2.48 -2.13
N GLN A 43 15.93 -2.76 -2.47
CA GLN A 43 16.35 -3.85 -3.36
C GLN A 43 16.08 -5.28 -2.82
N HIS A 44 15.78 -5.41 -1.53
CA HIS A 44 15.46 -6.69 -0.89
C HIS A 44 13.97 -6.86 -0.63
N ARG A 45 13.16 -5.87 -1.00
CA ARG A 45 11.71 -5.91 -0.80
C ARG A 45 11.05 -6.67 -1.94
N MET A 46 9.95 -7.33 -1.62
CA MET A 46 9.06 -7.82 -2.64
C MET A 46 8.41 -6.63 -3.35
N THR A 47 8.13 -6.73 -4.65
CA THR A 47 7.31 -5.76 -5.36
C THR A 47 6.08 -6.43 -5.93
N ILE A 48 4.94 -5.74 -5.91
CA ILE A 48 3.69 -6.22 -6.50
C ILE A 48 3.33 -5.27 -7.64
N GLU A 49 3.25 -5.78 -8.86
CA GLU A 49 3.06 -5.00 -10.07
C GLU A 49 1.88 -5.52 -10.89
N GLY A 50 1.13 -4.61 -11.51
CA GLY A 50 0.08 -4.95 -12.46
C GLY A 50 0.67 -5.06 -13.88
N GLU A 51 0.43 -6.18 -14.56
CA GLU A 51 0.87 -6.40 -15.93
C GLU A 51 -0.29 -6.84 -16.81
N GLY A 52 -1.01 -5.89 -17.40
CA GLY A 52 -2.19 -6.19 -18.20
C GLY A 52 -3.28 -6.83 -17.34
N ASN A 53 -3.57 -8.13 -17.57
CA ASN A 53 -4.60 -8.87 -16.85
C ASN A 53 -4.04 -9.79 -15.75
N ARG A 54 -2.86 -9.47 -15.19
CA ARG A 54 -2.26 -10.20 -14.07
C ARG A 54 -1.65 -9.27 -13.04
N ILE A 55 -1.56 -9.76 -11.80
CA ILE A 55 -0.75 -9.18 -10.73
C ILE A 55 0.48 -10.09 -10.58
N VAL A 56 1.67 -9.50 -10.59
CA VAL A 56 2.95 -10.21 -10.50
C VAL A 56 3.66 -9.77 -9.24
N ALA A 57 4.06 -10.72 -8.40
CA ALA A 57 4.94 -10.47 -7.27
C ALA A 57 6.38 -10.84 -7.66
N ARG A 58 7.33 -9.97 -7.32
CA ARG A 58 8.75 -10.17 -7.58
C ARG A 58 9.58 -10.02 -6.31
N GLU A 59 10.52 -10.93 -6.12
CA GLU A 59 11.56 -10.83 -5.09
C GLU A 59 12.93 -10.84 -5.76
N HIS A 60 13.79 -9.89 -5.40
CA HIS A 60 15.12 -9.75 -6.00
C HIS A 60 15.09 -9.75 -7.54
N GLY A 61 14.06 -9.13 -8.12
CA GLY A 61 13.85 -9.04 -9.58
C GLY A 61 13.38 -10.33 -10.25
N ARG A 62 13.09 -11.39 -9.49
CA ARG A 62 12.54 -12.66 -10.01
C ARG A 62 11.05 -12.74 -9.71
N GLU A 63 10.27 -13.14 -10.70
CA GLU A 63 8.86 -13.47 -10.49
C GLU A 63 8.76 -14.67 -9.54
N VAL A 64 8.08 -14.46 -8.41
CA VAL A 64 7.82 -15.49 -7.40
C VAL A 64 6.36 -15.92 -7.41
N TRP A 65 5.46 -15.06 -7.87
CA TRP A 65 4.03 -15.35 -7.93
C TRP A 65 3.33 -14.54 -9.02
N THR A 66 2.27 -15.11 -9.60
CA THR A 66 1.39 -14.44 -10.55
C THR A 66 -0.07 -14.81 -10.28
N ILE A 67 -0.93 -13.81 -10.15
CA ILE A 67 -2.40 -13.93 -10.12
C ILE A 67 -2.91 -13.51 -11.50
N THR A 68 -3.69 -14.36 -12.15
CA THR A 68 -4.27 -14.07 -13.46
C THR A 68 -5.70 -13.57 -13.34
N GLY A 69 -6.21 -12.92 -14.39
CA GLY A 69 -7.63 -12.53 -14.44
C GLY A 69 -8.60 -13.71 -14.26
N VAL A 70 -8.22 -14.92 -14.70
CA VAL A 70 -9.01 -16.16 -14.52
C VAL A 70 -9.13 -16.54 -13.03
N ASP A 71 -8.13 -16.22 -12.22
CA ASP A 71 -8.20 -16.44 -10.78
C ASP A 71 -9.18 -15.48 -10.12
N LEU A 72 -9.26 -14.25 -10.64
CA LEU A 72 -10.15 -13.20 -10.14
C LEU A 72 -11.61 -13.36 -10.59
N GLU A 73 -11.87 -14.00 -11.74
CA GLU A 73 -13.23 -14.32 -12.19
C GLU A 73 -14.02 -15.20 -11.20
N LYS A 74 -13.29 -15.97 -10.38
CA LYS A 74 -13.86 -16.85 -9.36
C LYS A 74 -14.33 -16.09 -8.12
N LEU A 75 -13.95 -14.83 -7.97
CA LEU A 75 -14.29 -14.01 -6.82
C LEU A 75 -15.67 -13.35 -6.95
N PRO A 76 -16.34 -13.06 -5.83
CA PRO A 76 -17.55 -12.25 -5.84
C PRO A 76 -17.30 -10.86 -6.44
N ALA A 77 -18.18 -10.43 -7.36
CA ALA A 77 -18.08 -9.10 -7.99
C ALA A 77 -18.05 -7.94 -6.96
N ALA A 78 -18.66 -8.13 -5.79
CA ALA A 78 -18.59 -7.16 -4.70
C ALA A 78 -17.18 -6.98 -4.13
N GLN A 79 -16.39 -8.05 -4.05
CA GLN A 79 -14.99 -7.98 -3.59
C GLN A 79 -14.14 -7.24 -4.62
N LEU A 80 -14.29 -7.55 -5.92
CA LEU A 80 -13.59 -6.86 -7.00
C LEU A 80 -13.89 -5.36 -7.03
N ARG A 81 -15.15 -4.97 -6.81
CA ARG A 81 -15.55 -3.55 -6.67
C ARG A 81 -15.04 -2.91 -5.39
N HIS A 82 -14.87 -3.67 -4.31
CA HIS A 82 -14.38 -3.11 -3.06
C HIS A 82 -12.93 -2.65 -3.21
N ILE A 83 -12.13 -3.32 -4.04
CA ILE A 83 -10.73 -2.96 -4.28
C ILE A 83 -10.59 -1.57 -4.90
N THR A 84 -11.46 -1.18 -5.82
CA THR A 84 -11.46 0.18 -6.38
C THR A 84 -11.82 1.24 -5.34
N VAL A 85 -12.61 0.88 -4.32
CA VAL A 85 -12.91 1.78 -3.19
C VAL A 85 -11.70 1.95 -2.29
N LEU A 86 -10.99 0.86 -1.99
CA LEU A 86 -9.76 0.89 -1.18
C LEU A 86 -8.64 1.66 -1.89
N GLU A 87 -8.50 1.49 -3.20
CA GLU A 87 -7.57 2.29 -4.00
C GLU A 87 -7.91 3.78 -3.93
N LYS A 88 -9.16 4.17 -4.18
CA LYS A 88 -9.57 5.58 -4.08
C LYS A 88 -9.26 6.18 -2.71
N SER A 89 -9.52 5.44 -1.64
CA SER A 89 -9.20 5.84 -0.26
C SER A 89 -7.69 5.99 -0.05
N MET A 90 -6.89 5.04 -0.56
CA MET A 90 -5.43 5.11 -0.54
C MET A 90 -4.92 6.37 -1.25
N GLU A 91 -5.46 6.69 -2.43
CA GLU A 91 -5.10 7.91 -3.17
C GLU A 91 -5.41 9.18 -2.38
N ASP A 92 -6.57 9.24 -1.72
CA ASP A 92 -6.98 10.41 -0.96
C ASP A 92 -6.05 10.61 0.25
N HIS A 93 -5.72 9.53 0.97
CA HIS A 93 -4.73 9.58 2.03
C HIS A 93 -3.34 9.97 1.51
N TYR A 94 -2.91 9.39 0.38
CA TYR A 94 -1.62 9.69 -0.24
C TYR A 94 -1.52 11.17 -0.66
N ALA A 95 -2.58 11.77 -1.21
CA ALA A 95 -2.59 13.18 -1.58
C ALA A 95 -2.40 14.09 -0.36
N VAL A 96 -3.00 13.74 0.78
CA VAL A 96 -2.75 14.46 2.04
C VAL A 96 -1.31 14.27 2.48
N TRP A 97 -0.78 13.05 2.45
CA TRP A 97 0.61 12.76 2.79
C TRP A 97 1.58 13.61 1.96
N GLU A 98 1.44 13.56 0.64
CA GLU A 98 2.30 14.26 -0.32
C GLU A 98 2.30 15.78 -0.08
N SER A 99 1.13 16.37 0.21
CA SER A 99 1.02 17.80 0.47
C SER A 99 1.61 18.22 1.81
N VAL A 100 1.53 17.38 2.85
CA VAL A 100 1.82 17.76 4.24
C VAL A 100 3.21 17.33 4.68
N TYR A 101 3.65 16.12 4.35
CA TYR A 101 4.91 15.54 4.84
C TYR A 101 6.15 16.41 4.54
N PRO A 102 6.33 16.98 3.33
CA PRO A 102 7.50 17.81 3.02
C PRO A 102 7.63 19.06 3.89
N GLN A 103 6.52 19.57 4.42
CA GLN A 103 6.50 20.80 5.23
C GLN A 103 7.14 20.60 6.61
N LEU A 104 7.24 19.36 7.10
CA LEU A 104 7.82 19.06 8.43
C LEU A 104 9.28 19.51 8.55
N ALA A 105 10.05 19.47 7.46
CA ALA A 105 11.48 19.76 7.47
C ALA A 105 11.77 21.25 7.73
N THR A 106 10.84 22.14 7.41
CA THR A 106 11.00 23.60 7.49
C THR A 106 10.13 24.25 8.57
N MET A 107 9.50 23.45 9.43
CA MET A 107 8.55 23.93 10.42
C MET A 107 9.23 24.22 11.77
N ASP A 108 9.24 25.49 12.18
CA ASP A 108 9.94 25.95 13.40
C ASP A 108 9.08 25.88 14.67
N GLY A 109 7.75 25.85 14.54
CA GLY A 109 6.82 25.89 15.67
C GLY A 109 6.53 24.51 16.27
N VAL A 110 6.96 24.25 17.51
CA VAL A 110 6.76 22.95 18.21
C VAL A 110 5.29 22.51 18.22
N ILE A 111 4.37 23.41 18.56
CA ILE A 111 2.92 23.07 18.62
C ILE A 111 2.37 22.79 17.23
N GLN A 112 2.78 23.56 16.22
CA GLN A 112 2.31 23.37 14.85
C GLN A 112 2.85 22.06 14.26
N LYS A 113 4.13 21.76 14.51
CA LYS A 113 4.77 20.51 14.14
C LYS A 113 4.05 19.31 14.75
N ALA A 114 3.75 19.34 16.04
CA ALA A 114 3.02 18.26 16.72
C ALA A 114 1.64 18.00 16.09
N LYS A 115 0.90 19.05 15.72
CA LYS A 115 -0.40 18.91 15.03
C LYS A 115 -0.25 18.27 13.65
N VAL A 116 0.77 18.67 12.89
CA VAL A 116 1.05 18.11 11.57
C VAL A 116 1.48 16.65 11.67
N GLU A 117 2.34 16.31 12.63
CA GLU A 117 2.73 14.93 12.90
C GLU A 117 1.51 14.09 13.30
N GLN A 118 0.60 14.61 14.12
CA GLN A 118 -0.65 13.92 14.45
C GLN A 118 -1.52 13.66 13.20
N GLN A 119 -1.67 14.66 12.32
CA GLN A 119 -2.41 14.51 11.06
C GLN A 119 -1.79 13.43 10.17
N LEU A 120 -0.47 13.46 9.97
CA LEU A 120 0.27 12.47 9.19
C LEU A 120 0.14 11.07 9.80
N GLY A 121 0.12 10.97 11.13
CA GLY A 121 -0.17 9.72 11.84
C GLY A 121 -1.53 9.12 11.46
N GLN A 122 -2.59 9.94 11.45
CA GLN A 122 -3.93 9.48 11.05
C GLN A 122 -3.97 9.05 9.57
N VAL A 123 -3.28 9.79 8.71
CA VAL A 123 -3.16 9.47 7.28
C VAL A 123 -2.48 8.11 7.07
N ILE A 124 -1.37 7.84 7.76
CA ILE A 124 -0.70 6.52 7.69
C ILE A 124 -1.59 5.41 8.21
N LYS A 125 -2.33 5.62 9.32
CA LYS A 125 -3.28 4.62 9.82
C LYS A 125 -4.37 4.30 8.78
N GLY A 126 -4.87 5.31 8.08
CA GLY A 126 -5.79 5.16 6.95
C GLY A 126 -5.18 4.33 5.82
N MET A 127 -4.01 4.71 5.33
CA MET A 127 -3.28 3.97 4.28
C MET A 127 -3.00 2.52 4.69
N LYS A 128 -2.62 2.26 5.94
CA LYS A 128 -2.42 0.89 6.44
C LYS A 128 -3.71 0.07 6.33
N LYS A 129 -4.85 0.63 6.73
CA LYS A 129 -6.14 -0.06 6.65
C LYS A 129 -6.52 -0.38 5.20
N ASP A 130 -6.29 0.56 4.28
CA ASP A 130 -6.54 0.36 2.86
C ASP A 130 -5.62 -0.73 2.29
N LEU A 131 -4.33 -0.68 2.63
CA LEU A 131 -3.32 -1.68 2.27
C LEU A 131 -3.68 -3.06 2.81
N ASP A 132 -4.06 -3.19 4.09
CA ASP A 132 -4.49 -4.46 4.68
C ASP A 132 -5.65 -5.09 3.89
N GLY A 133 -6.63 -4.28 3.46
CA GLY A 133 -7.75 -4.76 2.67
C GLY A 133 -7.33 -5.23 1.26
N ILE A 134 -6.41 -4.51 0.62
CA ILE A 134 -5.87 -4.87 -0.70
C ILE A 134 -5.02 -6.14 -0.63
N LEU A 135 -4.13 -6.21 0.37
CA LEU A 135 -3.27 -7.36 0.61
C LEU A 135 -4.10 -8.60 0.98
N GLY A 136 -5.13 -8.46 1.82
CA GLY A 136 -6.06 -9.56 2.12
C GLY A 136 -6.84 -10.05 0.89
N PHE A 137 -7.16 -9.16 -0.05
CA PHE A 137 -7.73 -9.55 -1.34
C PHE A 137 -6.72 -10.35 -2.18
N ILE A 138 -5.49 -9.87 -2.29
CA ILE A 138 -4.41 -10.56 -3.00
C ILE A 138 -4.14 -11.94 -2.38
N GLU A 139 -4.15 -12.05 -1.06
CA GLU A 139 -4.04 -13.32 -0.33
C GLU A 139 -5.21 -14.26 -0.61
N SER A 140 -6.44 -13.73 -0.70
CA SER A 140 -7.61 -14.54 -1.06
C SER A 140 -7.53 -15.16 -2.46
N CYS A 141 -6.64 -14.63 -3.32
CA CYS A 141 -6.33 -15.18 -4.63
C CYS A 141 -5.22 -16.26 -4.59
N GLY A 142 -4.73 -16.61 -3.41
CA GLY A 142 -3.76 -17.68 -3.17
C GLY A 142 -2.31 -17.24 -2.98
N MET A 143 -2.03 -15.93 -2.95
CA MET A 143 -0.67 -15.43 -2.73
C MET A 143 -0.35 -15.36 -1.23
N TYR A 144 0.82 -15.84 -0.81
CA TYR A 144 1.28 -15.68 0.57
C TYR A 144 2.19 -14.44 0.65
N LEU A 145 1.82 -13.48 1.52
CA LEU A 145 2.56 -12.23 1.72
C LEU A 145 3.47 -12.32 2.96
N ASP A 146 4.69 -12.81 2.77
CA ASP A 146 5.76 -12.72 3.78
C ASP A 146 6.82 -11.71 3.30
N ASP A 147 6.64 -10.44 3.68
CA ASP A 147 7.33 -9.32 3.02
C ASP A 147 7.49 -8.07 3.90
N HIS A 148 8.06 -7.01 3.32
CA HIS A 148 8.23 -5.71 3.97
C HIS A 148 6.90 -5.02 4.31
N TYR A 149 5.78 -5.37 3.67
CA TYR A 149 4.48 -4.84 4.09
C TYR A 149 4.12 -5.36 5.48
N GLN A 150 4.54 -6.56 5.89
CA GLN A 150 4.37 -7.01 7.28
C GLN A 150 5.13 -6.13 8.26
N HIS A 151 6.38 -5.76 7.93
CA HIS A 151 7.19 -4.84 8.75
C HIS A 151 6.53 -3.47 8.89
N ILE A 152 6.10 -2.86 7.78
CA ILE A 152 5.44 -1.55 7.86
C ILE A 152 4.09 -1.66 8.58
N ARG A 153 3.29 -2.71 8.33
CA ARG A 153 2.03 -2.95 9.05
C ARG A 153 2.27 -3.07 10.55
N TYR A 154 3.34 -3.75 10.97
CA TYR A 154 3.76 -3.82 12.36
C TYR A 154 4.14 -2.43 12.90
N LEU A 155 5.03 -1.69 12.21
CA LEU A 155 5.46 -0.35 12.64
C LEU A 155 4.28 0.62 12.82
N VAL A 156 3.35 0.65 11.87
CA VAL A 156 2.15 1.51 11.99
C VAL A 156 1.26 1.08 13.15
N SER A 157 1.17 -0.23 13.44
CA SER A 157 0.40 -0.73 14.59
C SER A 157 1.03 -0.37 15.94
N GLN A 158 2.34 -0.12 15.99
CA GLN A 158 3.03 0.38 17.20
C GLN A 158 2.92 1.91 17.34
N TYR A 159 2.50 2.61 16.28
CA TYR A 159 2.37 4.05 16.25
C TYR A 159 0.97 4.45 16.75
N ASP A 160 0.73 4.33 18.06
CA ASP A 160 -0.51 4.75 18.72
C ASP A 160 -0.43 6.12 19.41
#